data_AF-A0A401ZUP9-F1
#
_entry.id   AF-A0A401ZUP9-F1
#
_cell.length_a   1.000
_cell.length_b   1.000
_cell.length_c   1.000
_cell.angle_alpha   90.00
_cell.angle_beta   90.00
_cell.angle_gamma   90.00
#
_symmetry.space_group_name_H-M   'P 1'
#
loop_
_entity.id
_entity.type
_entity.pdbx_description
1 polymer ?
#
loop_
_entity_poly.entity_id
_entity_poly.type
_entity_poly.pdbx_seq_one_letter_code
_entity_poly.pdbx_strand_id
1 'polypeptide(L)'
;MVMTWPPQDVPWLVNQIYRQVLERGVLDHNGSIMDASGLMTHGCQLMNGQASIRDVVRELAMSAEYASKCIDSVSMHDALEMCFERFLGRQIDEPARQHYGELYHHHHWSMRDIINDVINSQEYTSSFGDNGVPYRRAVLV
;
A
#
# COMPACT_ATOMS: atom_id res chain seq x y z
N MET A 1 11.43 -3.21 -18.45
CA MET A 1 10.07 -3.01 -18.98
C MET A 1 9.10 -3.41 -17.88
N VAL A 2 8.13 -2.56 -17.55
CA VAL A 2 7.13 -2.86 -16.51
C VAL A 2 6.21 -3.98 -17.00
N MET A 3 5.78 -4.87 -16.09
CA MET A 3 4.89 -5.98 -16.42
C MET A 3 3.50 -5.45 -16.83
N THR A 4 2.93 -6.04 -17.87
CA THR A 4 1.55 -5.77 -18.31
C THR A 4 0.63 -6.88 -17.82
N TRP A 5 -0.56 -6.52 -17.39
CA TRP A 5 -1.55 -7.47 -16.87
C TRP A 5 -2.70 -7.71 -17.85
N PRO A 6 -3.16 -8.95 -18.03
CA PRO A 6 -4.22 -9.24 -18.98
C PRO A 6 -5.57 -8.68 -18.48
N PRO A 7 -6.44 -8.18 -19.38
CA PRO A 7 -7.63 -7.42 -19.00
C PRO A 7 -8.56 -8.14 -18.01
N GLN A 8 -8.65 -9.47 -18.07
CA GLN A 8 -9.53 -10.27 -17.22
C GLN A 8 -9.05 -10.37 -15.77
N ASP A 9 -7.75 -10.22 -15.50
CA ASP A 9 -7.17 -10.35 -14.15
C ASP A 9 -7.15 -9.01 -13.42
N VAL A 10 -7.15 -7.91 -14.18
CA VAL A 10 -6.98 -6.54 -13.68
C VAL A 10 -8.04 -6.13 -12.66
N PRO A 11 -9.35 -6.40 -12.85
CA PRO A 11 -10.34 -6.03 -11.84
C PRO A 11 -10.10 -6.68 -10.48
N TRP A 12 -9.78 -7.97 -10.48
CA TRP A 12 -9.47 -8.69 -9.25
C TRP A 12 -8.20 -8.15 -8.61
N LEU A 13 -7.15 -7.90 -9.41
CA LEU A 13 -5.87 -7.40 -8.93
C LEU A 13 -5.98 -6.02 -8.28
N VAL A 14 -6.60 -5.07 -8.98
CA VAL A 14 -6.86 -3.72 -8.45
C VAL A 14 -7.69 -3.81 -7.17
N ASN A 15 -8.68 -4.70 -7.13
CA ASN A 15 -9.48 -4.91 -5.93
C ASN A 15 -8.63 -5.41 -4.75
N GLN A 16 -7.69 -6.33 -4.95
CA GLN A 16 -6.79 -6.76 -3.85
C GLN A 16 -5.89 -5.62 -3.37
N ILE A 17 -5.33 -4.82 -4.29
CA ILE A 17 -4.50 -3.67 -3.93
C ILE A 17 -5.30 -2.67 -3.07
N TYR A 18 -6.52 -2.34 -3.51
CA TYR A 18 -7.41 -1.44 -2.77
C TYR A 18 -7.76 -1.99 -1.39
N ARG A 19 -8.07 -3.29 -1.28
CA ARG A 19 -8.39 -3.90 0.02
C ARG A 19 -7.20 -3.90 0.96
N GLN A 20 -5.99 -4.12 0.44
CA GLN A 20 -4.77 -4.09 1.23
C GLN A 20 -4.43 -2.68 1.72
N VAL A 21 -4.57 -1.66 0.87
CA VAL A 21 -4.12 -0.30 1.18
C VAL A 21 -5.20 0.53 1.87
N LEU A 22 -6.46 0.42 1.45
CA LEU A 22 -7.59 1.26 1.88
C LEU A 22 -8.66 0.52 2.70
N GLU A 23 -8.50 -0.79 2.91
CA GLU A 23 -9.48 -1.67 3.59
C GLU A 23 -10.88 -1.68 2.96
N ARG A 24 -10.98 -1.25 1.70
CA ARG A 24 -12.19 -1.35 0.87
C ARG A 24 -11.85 -1.88 -0.52
N GLY A 25 -12.80 -2.47 -1.20
CA GLY A 25 -12.64 -2.90 -2.59
C GLY A 25 -13.01 -1.81 -3.60
N VAL A 26 -12.66 -2.05 -4.86
CA VAL A 26 -13.33 -1.44 -6.03
C VAL A 26 -14.50 -2.28 -6.53
N LEU A 27 -14.59 -3.54 -6.05
CA LEU A 27 -15.67 -4.48 -6.32
C LEU A 27 -16.39 -4.86 -5.01
N ASP A 28 -17.68 -5.17 -5.10
CA ASP A 28 -18.44 -5.78 -4.00
C ASP A 28 -18.19 -7.30 -3.87
N HIS A 29 -18.86 -7.94 -2.93
CA HIS A 29 -18.76 -9.39 -2.69
C HIS A 29 -19.29 -10.26 -3.85
N ASN A 30 -20.10 -9.69 -4.74
CA ASN A 30 -20.64 -10.35 -5.93
C ASN A 30 -19.83 -10.02 -7.21
N GLY A 31 -18.78 -9.18 -7.10
CA GLY A 31 -17.97 -8.75 -8.23
C GLY A 31 -18.52 -7.52 -8.97
N SER A 32 -19.55 -6.86 -8.46
CA SER A 32 -20.09 -5.62 -9.05
C SER A 32 -19.18 -4.44 -8.75
N ILE A 33 -19.05 -3.50 -9.70
CA ILE A 33 -18.18 -2.33 -9.56
C ILE A 33 -18.78 -1.34 -8.55
N MET A 34 -18.02 -1.00 -7.51
CA MET A 34 -18.34 0.03 -6.51
C MET A 34 -17.56 1.33 -6.74
N ASP A 35 -16.35 1.24 -7.29
CA ASP A 35 -15.47 2.38 -7.57
C ASP A 35 -14.94 2.28 -9.01
N ALA A 36 -15.77 2.74 -9.95
CA ALA A 36 -15.44 2.68 -11.37
C ALA A 36 -14.24 3.57 -11.73
N SER A 37 -14.08 4.70 -11.04
CA SER A 37 -12.98 5.65 -11.29
C SER A 37 -11.65 5.05 -10.88
N GLY A 38 -11.57 4.46 -9.68
CA GLY A 38 -10.38 3.78 -9.18
C GLY A 38 -10.00 2.58 -10.04
N LEU A 39 -10.99 1.74 -10.39
CA LEU A 39 -10.78 0.58 -11.26
C LEU A 39 -10.28 0.99 -12.65
N MET A 40 -10.87 2.02 -13.26
CA MET A 40 -10.46 2.52 -14.57
C MET A 40 -9.03 3.08 -14.52
N THR A 41 -8.73 3.91 -13.52
CA THR A 41 -7.43 4.61 -13.41
C THR A 41 -6.30 3.62 -13.26
N HIS A 42 -6.33 2.80 -12.21
CA HIS A 42 -5.23 1.88 -11.92
C HIS A 42 -5.26 0.63 -12.79
N GLY A 43 -6.44 0.22 -13.26
CA GLY A 43 -6.55 -0.87 -14.22
C GLY A 43 -5.88 -0.54 -15.54
N CYS A 44 -6.12 0.66 -16.10
CA CYS A 44 -5.43 1.11 -17.32
C CYS A 44 -3.92 1.20 -17.13
N GLN A 45 -3.45 1.71 -15.99
CA GLN A 45 -2.02 1.82 -15.70
C GLN A 45 -1.33 0.44 -15.72
N LEU A 46 -1.93 -0.57 -15.06
CA LEU A 46 -1.40 -1.94 -15.00
C LEU A 46 -1.48 -2.66 -16.36
N MET A 47 -2.57 -2.47 -17.11
CA MET A 47 -2.73 -3.06 -18.45
C MET A 47 -1.70 -2.55 -19.45
N ASN A 48 -1.42 -1.25 -19.40
CA ASN A 48 -0.52 -0.58 -20.34
C ASN A 48 0.95 -0.61 -19.90
N GLY A 49 1.27 -1.23 -18.75
CA GLY A 49 2.62 -1.24 -18.19
C GLY A 49 3.12 0.16 -17.83
N GLN A 50 2.22 1.07 -17.47
CA GLN A 50 2.54 2.43 -17.03
C GLN A 50 2.94 2.47 -15.55
N ALA A 51 2.43 1.53 -14.76
CA ALA A 51 2.70 1.40 -13.34
C ALA A 51 2.92 -0.07 -12.98
N SER A 52 3.83 -0.35 -12.05
CA SER A 52 3.90 -1.63 -11.36
C SER A 52 2.85 -1.71 -10.24
N ILE A 53 2.69 -2.88 -9.62
CA ILE A 53 1.81 -3.00 -8.44
C ILE A 53 2.31 -2.11 -7.31
N ARG A 54 3.63 -2.06 -7.10
CA ARG A 54 4.23 -1.17 -6.10
C ARG A 54 3.89 0.29 -6.36
N ASP A 55 3.87 0.71 -7.62
CA ASP A 55 3.52 2.09 -7.99
C ASP A 55 2.07 2.40 -7.66
N VAL A 56 1.14 1.50 -7.98
CA VAL A 56 -0.28 1.65 -7.59
C VAL A 56 -0.43 1.67 -6.06
N VAL A 57 0.26 0.79 -5.34
CA VAL A 57 0.29 0.80 -3.87
C VAL A 57 0.75 2.15 -3.33
N ARG A 58 1.82 2.72 -3.91
CA ARG A 58 2.34 4.03 -3.53
C ARG A 58 1.36 5.16 -3.85
N GLU A 59 0.74 5.16 -5.04
CA GLU A 59 -0.27 6.15 -5.42
C GLU A 59 -1.44 6.17 -4.45
N LEU A 60 -1.97 4.99 -4.08
CA LEU A 60 -3.05 4.89 -3.11
C LEU A 60 -2.60 5.34 -1.70
N ALA A 61 -1.40 4.96 -1.27
CA ALA A 61 -0.86 5.35 0.03
C ALA A 61 -0.61 6.87 0.15
N MET A 62 -0.38 7.55 -0.97
CA MET A 62 -0.22 9.01 -1.03
C MET A 62 -1.54 9.77 -1.25
N SER A 63 -2.65 9.06 -1.48
CA SER A 63 -3.95 9.67 -1.75
C SER A 63 -4.52 10.42 -0.54
N ALA A 64 -5.39 11.40 -0.82
CA ALA A 64 -6.12 12.12 0.22
C ALA A 64 -7.04 11.18 1.05
N GLU A 65 -7.58 10.13 0.41
CA GLU A 65 -8.40 9.15 1.10
C GLU A 65 -7.60 8.36 2.14
N TYR A 66 -6.40 7.89 1.79
CA TYR A 66 -5.53 7.19 2.73
C TYR A 66 -5.13 8.12 3.89
N ALA A 67 -4.72 9.35 3.58
CA ALA A 67 -4.32 10.33 4.59
C ALA A 67 -5.46 10.59 5.60
N SER A 68 -6.68 10.85 5.12
CA SER A 68 -7.82 11.14 5.98
C SER A 68 -8.18 9.98 6.93
N LYS A 69 -7.95 8.72 6.52
CA LYS A 69 -8.33 7.54 7.29
C LYS A 69 -7.23 7.01 8.21
N CYS A 70 -5.97 7.20 7.82
CA CYS A 70 -4.85 6.44 8.38
C CYS A 70 -3.68 7.32 8.80
N ILE A 71 -3.77 8.64 8.61
CA ILE A 71 -2.77 9.60 9.07
C ILE A 71 -3.46 10.66 9.94
N ASP A 72 -4.48 11.34 9.40
CA ASP A 72 -5.05 12.54 10.02
C ASP A 72 -5.94 12.23 11.24
N SER A 73 -6.48 11.02 11.30
CA SER A 73 -7.46 10.57 12.31
C SER A 73 -6.86 9.73 13.45
N VAL A 74 -5.55 9.47 13.42
CA VAL A 74 -4.87 8.51 14.31
C VAL A 74 -3.58 9.10 14.87
N SER A 75 -3.05 8.49 15.94
CA SER A 75 -1.74 8.90 16.46
C SER A 75 -0.62 8.49 15.50
N MET A 76 0.55 9.12 15.61
CA MET A 76 1.73 8.74 14.82
C MET A 76 2.10 7.26 15.03
N HIS A 77 1.99 6.75 16.26
CA HIS A 77 2.28 5.35 16.56
C HIS A 77 1.30 4.40 15.88
N ASP A 78 -0.01 4.70 15.92
CA ASP A 78 -1.03 3.89 15.25
C ASP A 78 -0.82 3.92 13.72
N ALA A 79 -0.49 5.09 13.16
CA ALA A 79 -0.20 5.24 11.74
C ALA A 79 1.03 4.41 11.31
N LEU A 80 2.07 4.35 12.15
CA LEU A 80 3.24 3.48 11.94
C LEU A 80 2.87 2.00 11.97
N GLU A 81 2.06 1.56 12.92
CA GLU A 81 1.60 0.17 12.99
C GLU A 81 0.79 -0.21 11.75
N MET A 82 -0.17 0.63 11.37
CA MET A 82 -0.96 0.44 10.16
C MET A 82 -0.08 0.40 8.90
N CYS A 83 0.94 1.27 8.82
CA CYS A 83 1.90 1.30 7.71
C CYS A 83 2.64 -0.04 7.58
N PHE A 84 3.19 -0.57 8.67
CA PHE A 84 3.92 -1.83 8.66
C PHE A 84 3.01 -3.02 8.34
N GLU A 85 1.81 -3.05 8.89
CA GLU A 85 0.86 -4.13 8.59
C GLU A 85 0.43 -4.12 7.12
N ARG A 86 0.18 -2.93 6.54
CA ARG A 86 -0.33 -2.81 5.17
C ARG A 86 0.75 -2.95 4.11
N PHE A 87 1.95 -2.44 4.33
CA PHE A 87 2.98 -2.41 3.29
C PHE A 87 4.06 -3.48 3.50
N LEU A 88 4.32 -3.92 4.73
CA LEU A 88 5.29 -4.97 5.04
C LEU A 88 4.65 -6.26 5.53
N GLY A 89 3.33 -6.27 5.77
CA GLY A 89 2.62 -7.49 6.17
C GLY A 89 3.03 -8.02 7.55
N ARG A 90 3.61 -7.19 8.42
CA ARG A 90 4.05 -7.59 9.77
C ARG A 90 3.79 -6.47 10.76
N GLN A 91 3.87 -6.79 12.05
CA GLN A 91 3.90 -5.75 13.08
C GLN A 91 5.24 -5.02 13.07
N ILE A 92 5.20 -3.75 13.44
CA ILE A 92 6.42 -2.96 13.67
C ILE A 92 7.17 -3.52 14.88
N ASP A 93 8.48 -3.68 14.73
CA ASP A 93 9.35 -4.05 15.85
C ASP A 93 9.89 -2.79 16.55
N GLU A 94 10.44 -2.98 17.74
CA GLU A 94 10.94 -1.86 18.55
C GLU A 94 12.08 -1.07 17.86
N PRO A 95 13.07 -1.71 17.19
CA PRO A 95 14.08 -0.98 16.42
C PRO A 95 13.49 -0.07 15.33
N ALA A 96 12.53 -0.58 14.55
CA ALA A 96 11.87 0.21 13.51
C ALA A 96 11.05 1.36 14.11
N ARG A 97 10.37 1.13 15.25
CA ARG A 97 9.62 2.16 15.96
C ARG A 97 10.53 3.30 16.41
N GLN A 98 11.70 2.98 16.97
CA GLN A 98 12.69 3.98 17.38
C GLN A 98 13.23 4.75 16.17
N HIS A 99 13.61 4.04 15.10
CA HIS A 99 14.13 4.66 13.89
C HIS A 99 13.15 5.65 13.24
N TYR A 100 11.92 5.23 12.98
CA TYR A 100 10.92 6.09 12.36
C TYR A 100 10.40 7.17 13.30
N GLY A 101 10.38 6.91 14.62
CA GLY A 101 10.11 7.92 15.64
C GLY A 101 11.15 9.04 15.64
N GLU A 102 12.44 8.70 15.52
CA GLU A 102 13.52 9.70 15.40
C GLU A 102 13.36 10.53 14.12
N LEU A 103 13.09 9.90 12.98
CA LEU A 103 12.87 10.60 11.71
C LEU A 103 11.69 11.59 11.80
N TYR A 104 10.58 11.17 12.41
CA TYR A 104 9.40 12.00 12.58
C TYR A 104 9.66 13.19 13.53
N HIS A 105 10.22 12.93 14.71
CA HIS A 105 10.36 13.95 15.76
C HIS A 105 11.57 14.87 15.59
N HIS A 106 12.67 14.37 15.04
CA HIS A 106 13.94 15.09 14.99
C HIS A 106 14.39 15.48 13.58
N HIS A 107 13.86 14.82 12.53
CA HIS A 107 14.24 15.10 11.14
C HIS A 107 13.11 15.69 10.29
N HIS A 108 12.00 16.08 10.91
CA HIS A 108 10.83 16.70 10.25
C HIS A 108 10.20 15.85 9.15
N TRP A 109 10.36 14.53 9.21
CA TRP A 109 9.66 13.64 8.27
C TRP A 109 8.17 13.65 8.57
N SER A 110 7.36 13.75 7.53
CA SER A 110 5.93 13.51 7.62
C SER A 110 5.63 12.01 7.61
N MET A 111 4.42 11.62 8.01
CA MET A 111 3.99 10.22 7.86
C MET A 111 4.00 9.77 6.40
N ARG A 112 3.81 10.67 5.43
CA ARG A 112 3.91 10.34 4.00
C ARG A 112 5.34 10.00 3.60
N ASP A 113 6.33 10.70 4.13
CA ASP A 113 7.75 10.41 3.87
C ASP A 113 8.11 9.02 4.39
N ILE A 114 7.67 8.70 5.61
CA ILE A 114 7.85 7.38 6.22
C ILE A 114 7.19 6.27 5.40
N ILE A 115 5.93 6.45 5.00
CA ILE A 115 5.21 5.46 4.18
C ILE A 115 5.94 5.24 2.85
N ASN A 116 6.39 6.32 2.20
CA ASN A 116 7.14 6.21 0.96
C ASN A 116 8.48 5.47 1.16
N ASP A 117 9.20 5.74 2.24
CA ASP A 117 10.42 5.02 2.60
C ASP A 117 10.18 3.52 2.83
N VAL A 118 9.12 3.17 3.58
CA VAL A 118 8.72 1.78 3.83
C VAL A 118 8.41 1.03 2.52
N ILE A 119 7.67 1.64 1.59
CA ILE A 119 7.34 1.04 0.29
C ILE A 119 8.58 0.88 -0.60
N ASN A 120 9.57 1.78 -0.47
CA ASN A 120 10.83 1.72 -1.21
C ASN A 120 11.91 0.88 -0.53
N SER A 121 11.63 0.34 0.65
CA SER A 121 12.60 -0.43 1.43
C SER A 121 13.05 -1.71 0.71
N GLN A 122 14.27 -2.16 1.05
CA GLN A 122 14.77 -3.46 0.61
C GLN A 122 13.90 -4.61 1.13
N GLU A 123 13.27 -4.44 2.30
CA GLU A 123 12.38 -5.44 2.88
C GLU A 123 11.11 -5.63 2.02
N TYR A 124 10.47 -4.53 1.61
CA TYR A 124 9.35 -4.56 0.68
C TYR A 124 9.76 -5.27 -0.62
N THR A 125 10.90 -4.87 -1.19
CA THR A 125 11.41 -5.46 -2.43
C THR A 125 11.69 -6.95 -2.31
N SER A 126 12.29 -7.39 -1.21
CA SER A 126 12.62 -8.80 -1.00
C SER A 126 11.37 -9.65 -0.74
N SER A 127 10.29 -9.05 -0.22
CA SER A 127 9.05 -9.76 0.13
C SER A 127 8.06 -9.82 -1.02
N PHE A 128 7.88 -8.72 -1.76
CA PHE A 128 6.81 -8.57 -2.75
C PHE A 128 7.32 -8.16 -4.15
N GLY A 129 8.55 -7.66 -4.27
CA GLY A 129 9.06 -7.11 -5.53
C GLY A 129 8.23 -5.92 -6.02
N ASP A 130 8.20 -5.72 -7.33
CA ASP A 130 7.41 -4.63 -7.96
C ASP A 130 5.99 -5.06 -8.35
N ASN A 131 5.76 -6.38 -8.47
CA ASN A 131 4.56 -6.97 -9.05
C ASN A 131 3.80 -7.89 -8.08
N GLY A 132 4.14 -7.87 -6.79
CA GLY A 132 3.41 -8.57 -5.74
C GLY A 132 2.54 -7.59 -4.95
N VAL A 133 1.28 -7.97 -4.70
CA VAL A 133 0.42 -7.25 -3.76
C VAL A 133 0.91 -7.58 -2.34
N PRO A 134 1.16 -6.58 -1.47
CA PRO A 134 1.49 -6.85 -0.07
C PRO A 134 0.41 -7.69 0.60
N TYR A 135 0.81 -8.59 1.47
CA TYR A 135 -0.09 -9.44 2.24
C TYR A 135 0.46 -9.65 3.64
N ARG A 136 -0.42 -9.93 4.60
CA ARG A 136 -0.02 -10.27 5.97
C ARG A 136 0.83 -11.55 5.95
N ARG A 137 2.09 -11.44 6.33
CA ARG A 137 3.03 -12.56 6.43
C ARG A 137 2.75 -13.32 7.72
N ALA A 138 2.68 -14.65 7.62
CA ALA A 138 2.54 -15.49 8.80
C ALA A 138 3.80 -15.36 9.65
N VAL A 139 3.64 -15.10 10.95
CA VAL A 139 4.71 -15.32 11.92
C VAL A 139 4.75 -16.83 12.12
N LEU A 140 5.77 -17.49 11.57
CA LEU A 140 6.08 -18.87 11.98
C LEU A 140 6.60 -18.77 13.42
N VAL A 141 5.69 -18.99 14.38
CA VAL A 141 6.00 -19.23 15.79
C VAL A 141 6.49 -20.66 16.01
#